data_AF-A0A3S0CCY4-F1
#
_entry.id   AF-A0A3S0CCY4-F1
#
_cell.length_a   1.000
_cell.length_b   1.000
_cell.length_c   1.000
_cell.angle_alpha   90.00
_cell.angle_beta   90.00
_cell.angle_gamma   90.00
#
_symmetry.space_group_name_H-M   'P 1'
#
loop_
_entity.id
_entity.type
_entity.pdbx_description
1 polymer ?
#
loop_
_entity_poly.entity_id
_entity_poly.type
_entity_poly.pdbx_seq_one_letter_code
_entity_poly.pdbx_strand_id
1 'polypeptide(L)'
;MSTERRQFARVAFAAGAELFTTQAQLSCQVVDISLKGVLLQLPAGAAVQPGMPCLVKLPLGAGAHEPAIAMAGELAHVEGRHVGVLCRSIDLESITHLRRLIEINLGDATASERDLKALIATANVA
;
A
#
# COMPACT_ATOMS: atom_id res chain seq x y z
N MET A 1 24.83 -5.95 -8.77
CA MET A 1 24.58 -5.65 -7.34
C MET A 1 23.36 -4.76 -7.27
N SER A 2 22.18 -5.37 -7.15
CA SER A 2 20.89 -4.67 -7.18
C SER A 2 20.70 -3.89 -5.89
N THR A 3 20.77 -2.57 -6.01
CA THR A 3 20.74 -1.57 -4.94
C THR A 3 19.49 -1.73 -4.08
N GLU A 4 19.65 -2.32 -2.90
CA GLU A 4 18.60 -2.45 -1.89
C GLU A 4 18.30 -1.07 -1.27
N ARG A 5 17.53 -0.24 -1.99
CA ARG A 5 17.06 1.09 -1.54
C ARG A 5 15.63 1.05 -0.95
N ARG A 6 15.18 -0.10 -0.45
CA ARG A 6 13.89 -0.19 0.23
C ARG A 6 14.06 0.30 1.67
N GLN A 7 13.73 1.57 1.89
CA GLN A 7 13.82 2.23 3.20
C GLN A 7 12.70 1.81 4.16
N PHE A 8 11.67 1.12 3.67
CA PHE A 8 10.49 0.71 4.44
C PHE A 8 10.30 -0.80 4.30
N ALA A 9 10.03 -1.49 5.41
CA ALA A 9 9.72 -2.91 5.38
C ALA A 9 8.44 -3.15 4.58
N ARG A 10 8.46 -4.18 3.73
CA ARG A 10 7.28 -4.68 3.03
C ARG A 10 6.92 -6.02 3.64
N VAL A 11 5.66 -6.19 4.00
CA VAL A 11 5.12 -7.46 4.50
C VAL A 11 4.24 -8.08 3.43
N ALA A 12 4.38 -9.39 3.23
CA ALA A 12 3.46 -10.12 2.36
C ALA A 12 2.06 -10.10 2.99
N PHE A 13 1.05 -9.71 2.20
CA PHE A 13 -0.31 -9.57 2.70
C PHE A 13 -1.30 -9.95 1.60
N ALA A 14 -1.71 -11.21 1.58
CA ALA A 14 -2.62 -11.73 0.57
C ALA A 14 -4.07 -11.43 0.96
N ALA A 15 -4.58 -10.28 0.50
CA ALA A 15 -5.96 -9.86 0.75
C ALA A 15 -6.57 -9.19 -0.48
N GLY A 16 -7.90 -9.28 -0.60
CA GLY A 16 -8.64 -8.54 -1.61
C GLY A 16 -8.58 -7.04 -1.36
N ALA A 17 -8.45 -6.27 -2.43
CA ALA A 17 -8.45 -4.81 -2.41
C ALA A 17 -9.23 -4.24 -3.59
N GLU A 18 -9.58 -2.97 -3.50
CA GLU A 18 -10.14 -2.20 -4.59
C GLU A 18 -9.19 -1.06 -4.96
N LEU A 19 -8.86 -1.00 -6.25
CA LEU A 19 -8.13 0.11 -6.84
C LEU A 19 -9.11 1.01 -7.59
N PHE A 20 -9.20 2.27 -7.19
CA PHE A 20 -9.97 3.30 -7.87
C PHE A 20 -9.00 4.20 -8.61
N THR A 21 -9.13 4.29 -9.92
CA THR A 21 -8.42 5.25 -10.76
C THR A 21 -9.41 6.28 -11.31
N THR A 22 -8.92 7.26 -12.05
CA THR A 22 -9.78 8.21 -12.77
C THR A 22 -10.63 7.53 -13.88
N GLN A 23 -10.29 6.30 -14.26
CA GLN A 23 -10.88 5.61 -15.40
C GLN A 23 -11.72 4.40 -14.99
N ALA A 24 -11.40 3.74 -13.87
CA ALA A 24 -12.04 2.49 -13.49
C ALA A 24 -11.95 2.21 -11.99
N GLN A 25 -12.85 1.34 -11.53
CA GLN A 25 -12.75 0.61 -10.28
C GLN A 25 -12.36 -0.84 -10.60
N LEU A 26 -11.28 -1.31 -9.97
CA LEU A 26 -10.71 -2.62 -10.25
C LEU A 26 -10.61 -3.43 -8.95
N SER A 27 -11.24 -4.60 -8.92
CA SER A 27 -11.00 -5.59 -7.86
C SER A 27 -9.63 -6.21 -8.07
N CYS A 28 -8.78 -6.14 -7.06
CA CYS A 28 -7.38 -6.57 -7.13
C CYS A 28 -6.98 -7.36 -5.87
N GLN A 29 -5.78 -7.90 -5.87
CA GLN A 29 -5.19 -8.58 -4.71
C GLN A 29 -3.96 -7.81 -4.25
N VAL A 30 -3.82 -7.63 -2.93
CA VAL A 30 -2.56 -7.18 -2.35
C VAL A 30 -1.58 -8.34 -2.39
N VAL A 31 -0.36 -8.05 -2.86
CA VAL A 31 0.77 -8.98 -2.85
C VAL A 31 1.62 -8.71 -1.62
N ASP A 32 1.99 -7.44 -1.44
CA ASP A 32 2.71 -6.95 -0.29
C ASP A 32 2.31 -5.50 0.02
N ILE A 33 2.56 -5.07 1.26
CA ILE A 33 2.23 -3.73 1.73
C ILE A 33 3.31 -3.18 2.66
N SER A 34 3.47 -1.85 2.66
CA SER A 34 4.40 -1.09 3.51
C SER A 34 3.77 0.25 3.88
N LEU A 35 4.38 0.99 4.81
CA LEU A 35 3.93 2.36 5.15
C LEU A 35 4.00 3.33 3.96
N LYS A 36 4.84 3.08 2.96
CA LYS A 36 5.04 3.98 1.82
C LYS A 36 4.27 3.56 0.56
N GLY A 37 3.61 2.41 0.58
CA GLY A 37 2.92 1.93 -0.61
C GLY A 37 2.57 0.45 -0.58
N VAL A 38 1.89 0.02 -1.63
CA VAL A 38 1.33 -1.33 -1.77
C VAL A 38 1.66 -1.89 -3.14
N LEU A 39 1.91 -3.20 -3.22
CA LEU A 39 1.98 -3.95 -4.47
C LEU A 39 0.66 -4.66 -4.70
N LEU A 40 0.02 -4.37 -5.83
CA LEU A 40 -1.25 -4.96 -6.22
C LEU A 40 -1.05 -5.89 -7.41
N GLN A 41 -1.87 -6.93 -7.47
CA GLN A 41 -2.08 -7.75 -8.65
C GLN A 41 -3.46 -7.44 -9.23
N LEU A 42 -3.47 -6.91 -10.45
CA LEU A 42 -4.67 -6.53 -11.19
C LEU A 42 -5.29 -7.69 -11.97
N PRO A 43 -6.59 -7.61 -12.30
CA PRO A 43 -7.23 -8.56 -13.20
C PRO A 43 -6.64 -8.45 -14.61
N ALA A 44 -6.78 -9.52 -15.40
CA ALA A 44 -6.32 -9.51 -16.78
C ALA A 44 -7.07 -8.45 -17.61
N GLY A 45 -6.35 -7.73 -18.47
CA GLY A 45 -6.93 -6.70 -19.33
C GLY A 45 -7.14 -5.33 -18.65
N ALA A 46 -6.72 -5.15 -17.39
CA ALA A 46 -6.73 -3.84 -16.76
C ALA A 46 -5.77 -2.88 -17.48
N ALA A 47 -6.32 -1.78 -18.00
CA ALA A 47 -5.54 -0.71 -18.62
C ALA A 47 -5.17 0.34 -17.56
N VAL A 48 -3.93 0.32 -17.10
CA VAL A 48 -3.39 1.30 -16.15
C VAL A 48 -2.01 1.76 -16.60
N GLN A 49 -1.65 2.98 -16.22
CA GLN A 49 -0.38 3.60 -16.58
C GLN A 49 0.34 4.15 -15.34
N PRO A 50 1.68 4.07 -15.27
CA PRO A 50 2.43 4.79 -14.27
C PRO A 50 2.09 6.29 -14.31
N GLY A 51 2.09 6.95 -13.15
CA GLY A 51 1.74 8.35 -13.02
C GLY A 51 0.26 8.61 -12.70
N MET A 52 -0.61 7.61 -12.86
CA MET A 52 -2.04 7.81 -12.60
C MET A 52 -2.33 7.96 -11.10
N PRO A 53 -3.08 9.00 -10.69
CA PRO A 53 -3.57 9.10 -9.33
C PRO A 53 -4.60 8.01 -9.06
N CYS A 54 -4.60 7.49 -7.84
CA CYS A 54 -5.48 6.41 -7.44
C CYS A 54 -5.81 6.45 -5.95
N LEU A 55 -6.87 5.73 -5.58
CA LEU A 55 -7.20 5.36 -4.22
C LEU A 55 -7.18 3.84 -4.12
N VAL A 56 -6.52 3.30 -3.09
CA VAL A 56 -6.58 1.88 -2.76
C VAL A 56 -7.38 1.72 -1.48
N LYS A 57 -8.37 0.83 -1.50
CA LYS A 57 -9.10 0.40 -0.30
C LYS A 57 -8.80 -1.06 -0.01
N LEU A 58 -8.40 -1.31 1.22
CA LEU A 58 -8.04 -2.62 1.74
C LEU A 58 -8.93 -2.95 2.95
N PRO A 59 -10.00 -3.74 2.78
CA PRO A 59 -10.82 -4.21 3.90
C PRO A 59 -10.00 -5.09 4.84
N LEU A 60 -10.14 -4.89 6.16
CA LEU A 60 -9.44 -5.69 7.17
C LEU A 60 -10.31 -6.82 7.78
N GLY A 61 -11.59 -6.88 7.40
CA GLY A 61 -12.53 -7.87 7.89
C GLY A 61 -13.63 -8.19 6.88
N ALA A 62 -14.42 -9.23 7.18
CA ALA A 62 -15.50 -9.71 6.35
C ALA A 62 -16.84 -9.06 6.77
N GLY A 63 -17.02 -7.77 6.49
CA GLY A 63 -18.26 -7.07 6.82
C GLY A 63 -18.29 -5.64 6.28
N ALA A 64 -19.49 -5.12 5.99
CA ALA A 64 -19.68 -3.74 5.50
C ALA A 64 -19.31 -2.66 6.53
N HIS A 65 -19.19 -3.04 7.81
CA HIS A 65 -18.83 -2.15 8.92
C HIS A 65 -17.42 -2.41 9.46
N GLU A 66 -16.64 -3.27 8.80
CA GLU A 66 -15.27 -3.56 9.21
C GLU A 66 -14.33 -2.40 8.82
N PRO A 67 -13.29 -2.14 9.62
CA PRO A 67 -12.31 -1.12 9.28
C PRO A 67 -11.61 -1.46 7.96
N ALA A 68 -11.29 -0.42 7.20
CA ALA A 68 -10.54 -0.54 5.96
C ALA A 68 -9.39 0.46 5.96
N ILE A 69 -8.26 0.06 5.37
CA ILE A 69 -7.17 0.98 5.08
C ILE A 69 -7.49 1.64 3.75
N ALA A 70 -7.64 2.96 3.75
CA ALA A 70 -7.76 3.76 2.54
C ALA A 70 -6.47 4.57 2.34
N MET A 71 -5.82 4.40 1.19
CA MET A 71 -4.63 5.19 0.83
C MET A 71 -4.82 5.86 -0.52
N ALA A 72 -4.56 7.16 -0.56
CA ALA A 72 -4.47 7.90 -1.81
C ALA A 72 -3.01 7.88 -2.28
N GLY A 73 -2.82 7.61 -3.57
CA GLY A 73 -1.51 7.35 -4.11
C GLY A 73 -1.44 7.57 -5.61
N GLU A 74 -0.32 7.12 -6.16
CA GLU A 74 -0.02 7.18 -7.57
C GLU A 74 0.56 5.84 -8.02
N LEU A 75 0.19 5.38 -9.21
CA LEU A 75 0.80 4.18 -9.79
C LEU A 75 2.28 4.48 -10.10
N ALA A 76 3.19 3.91 -9.33
CA ALA A 76 4.62 4.16 -9.45
C ALA A 76 5.29 3.31 -10.53
N HIS A 77 4.83 2.07 -10.71
CA HIS A 77 5.32 1.17 -11.76
C HIS A 77 4.26 0.12 -12.10
N VAL A 78 4.29 -0.34 -13.34
CA VAL A 78 3.37 -1.36 -13.88
C VAL A 78 4.22 -2.40 -14.60
N GLU A 79 4.19 -3.64 -14.12
CA GLU A 79 4.89 -4.80 -14.71
C GLU A 79 3.89 -5.93 -14.94
N GLY A 80 3.38 -6.02 -16.17
CA GLY A 80 2.32 -6.96 -16.51
C GLY A 80 1.06 -6.69 -15.70
N ARG A 81 0.74 -7.60 -14.75
CA ARG A 81 -0.40 -7.45 -13.83
C ARG A 81 -0.02 -6.90 -12.46
N HIS A 82 1.26 -6.74 -12.18
CA HIS A 82 1.73 -6.23 -10.90
C HIS A 82 1.90 -4.73 -10.98
N VAL A 83 1.29 -4.03 -10.04
CA VAL A 83 1.26 -2.57 -10.02
C VAL A 83 1.66 -2.08 -8.64
N GLY A 84 2.74 -1.30 -8.59
CA GLY A 84 3.16 -0.64 -7.37
C GLY A 84 2.44 0.69 -7.23
N VAL A 85 1.83 0.90 -6.07
CA VAL A 85 1.24 2.19 -5.69
C VAL A 85 2.16 2.86 -4.68
N LEU A 86 2.53 4.10 -4.95
CA LEU A 86 3.20 4.97 -4.00
C LEU A 86 2.15 5.72 -3.19
N CYS A 87 2.16 5.57 -1.87
CA CYS A 87 1.28 6.31 -0.98
C CYS A 87 1.66 7.80 -1.00
N ARG A 88 0.69 8.66 -1.29
CA ARG A 88 0.81 10.12 -1.28
C ARG A 88 0.17 10.71 -0.04
N SER A 89 -0.98 10.19 0.36
CA SER A 89 -1.65 10.54 1.60
C SER A 89 -2.48 9.38 2.13
N ILE A 90 -2.65 9.37 3.43
CA ILE A 90 -3.37 8.35 4.18
C ILE A 90 -3.89 9.02 5.45
N ASP A 91 -5.14 8.76 5.81
CA ASP A 91 -5.73 9.33 7.02
C ASP A 91 -5.20 8.64 8.29
N LEU A 92 -5.45 9.26 9.44
CA LEU A 92 -4.91 8.83 10.72
C LEU A 92 -5.40 7.42 11.14
N GLU A 93 -6.64 7.07 10.82
CA GLU A 93 -7.21 5.77 11.16
C GLU A 93 -6.56 4.69 10.29
N SER A 94 -6.52 4.93 8.97
CA SER A 94 -5.88 4.05 7.98
C SER A 94 -4.40 3.80 8.28
N ILE A 95 -3.61 4.84 8.61
CA ILE A 95 -2.17 4.66 8.92
C ILE A 95 -1.96 3.92 10.24
N THR A 96 -2.86 4.09 11.22
CA THR A 96 -2.81 3.37 12.50
C THR A 96 -3.06 1.89 12.27
N HIS A 97 -4.07 1.54 11.47
CA HIS A 97 -4.34 0.15 11.10
C HIS A 97 -3.21 -0.46 10.28
N LEU A 98 -2.68 0.27 9.31
CA LEU A 98 -1.57 -0.18 8.47
C LEU A 98 -0.32 -0.46 9.31
N ARG A 99 0.02 0.44 10.23
CA ARG A 99 1.12 0.25 11.16
C ARG A 99 0.91 -1.02 11.99
N ARG A 100 -0.28 -1.21 12.55
CA ARG A 100 -0.59 -2.40 13.34
C ARG A 100 -0.48 -3.69 12.52
N LEU A 101 -0.93 -3.67 11.28
CA LEU A 101 -0.79 -4.79 10.33
C LEU A 101 0.69 -5.13 10.11
N ILE A 102 1.53 -4.12 9.87
CA ILE A 102 2.98 -4.32 9.67
C ILE A 102 3.65 -4.86 10.95
N GLU A 103 3.33 -4.31 12.12
CA GLU A 103 3.82 -4.80 13.42
C GLU A 103 3.52 -6.28 13.63
N ILE A 104 2.28 -6.70 13.35
CA ILE A 104 1.84 -8.09 13.53
C ILE A 104 2.57 -9.02 12.56
N ASN A 105 2.70 -8.63 11.28
CA ASN A 105 3.33 -9.47 10.27
C ASN A 105 4.86 -9.56 10.40
N LEU A 106 5.51 -8.54 10.96
CA LEU A 106 6.95 -8.57 11.24
C LEU A 106 7.29 -9.35 12.52
N GLY A 107 6.33 -9.51 13.44
CA GLY A 107 6.55 -10.15 14.75
C GLY A 107 7.46 -9.34 15.69
N ASP A 108 7.84 -8.13 15.30
CA ASP A 108 8.76 -7.25 16.03
C ASP A 108 8.27 -5.80 15.96
N ALA A 109 7.80 -5.30 17.11
CA ALA A 109 7.32 -3.93 17.25
C ALA A 109 8.41 -2.88 16.95
N THR A 110 9.69 -3.20 17.17
CA THR A 110 10.80 -2.27 16.94
C THR A 110 11.10 -2.07 15.44
N ALA A 111 10.78 -3.06 14.61
CA ALA A 111 10.91 -2.96 13.16
C ALA A 111 9.89 -1.96 12.58
N SER A 112 8.64 -2.01 13.03
CA SER A 112 7.63 -1.03 12.61
C SER A 112 7.94 0.39 13.11
N GLU A 113 8.55 0.53 14.29
CA GLU A 113 8.94 1.85 14.81
C GLU A 113 10.02 2.51 13.94
N ARG A 114 10.94 1.70 13.38
CA ARG A 114 11.95 2.18 12.43
C ARG A 114 11.31 2.69 11.14
N ASP A 115 10.33 1.97 10.60
CA ASP A 115 9.60 2.41 9.41
C ASP A 115 8.84 3.72 9.66
N LEU A 116 8.23 3.87 10.85
CA LEU A 116 7.55 5.12 11.23
C LEU A 116 8.54 6.30 11.31
N LYS A 117 9.70 6.10 11.94
CA LYS A 117 10.78 7.10 12.01
C LYS A 117 11.26 7.50 10.62
N ALA A 118 11.42 6.54 9.71
CA ALA A 118 11.79 6.80 8.32
C ALA A 118 10.70 7.58 7.57
N LEU A 119 9.41 7.33 7.85
CA LEU A 119 8.29 8.04 7.24
C LEU A 119 8.29 9.52 7.65
N ILE A 120 8.42 9.79 8.95
CA ILE A 120 8.52 11.16 9.50
C ILE A 120 9.74 11.88 8.95
N ALA A 121 10.89 11.22 8.90
CA ALA A 121 12.12 11.78 8.34
C ALA A 121 11.97 12.13 6.85
N THR A 122 11.21 11.35 6.08
CA THR A 122 10.98 11.62 4.65
C THR A 122 9.96 12.75 4.46
N ALA A 123 8.93 12.85 5.32
CA ALA A 123 7.93 13.91 5.28
C ALA A 123 8.51 15.30 5.60
N ASN A 124 9.59 15.36 6.39
CA ASN A 124 10.27 16.60 6.75
C ASN A 124 11.22 17.15 5.65
N VAL A 125 11.37 16.42 4.54
CA VAL A 125 12.33 16.73 3.46
C VAL A 125 11.64 16.91 2.10
N ALA A 126 10.31 16.81 2.06
CA ALA A 126 9.46 17.09 0.90
C ALA A 126 8.73 18.42 1.07
#